data_AF-A0A535UBK1-F1
#
_entry.id   AF-A0A535UBK1-F1
#
_cell.length_a   1.000
_cell.length_b   1.000
_cell.length_c   1.000
_cell.angle_alpha   90.00
_cell.angle_beta   90.00
_cell.angle_gamma   90.00
#
_symmetry.space_group_name_H-M   'P 1'
#
loop_
_entity.id
_entity.type
_entity.pdbx_description
1 polymer ?
#
loop_
_entity_poly.entity_id
_entity_poly.type
_entity_poly.pdbx_seq_one_letter_code
_entity_poly.pdbx_strand_id
1 'polypeptide(L)'
;MKRTLANIKSAQSQAKCALLHSTPSIPGDPEKSNSNPKVLIKGDIRLRVTESYAGRRPVRGGYTIETESMQKPLHVIWMIEGNVLNHTVHSIEVAFDVRGISAGETLTRLLTAQVTDRGGQGCIVHSSVFVQIFVVRDDLPYERTEPLHSSQVALDERISRKETLKNCLLE
;
A
#
# COMPACT_ATOMS: atom_id res chain seq x y z
N MET A 1 18.39 -49.47 -58.72
CA MET A 1 18.87 -48.07 -58.66
C MET A 1 18.80 -47.60 -57.21
N LYS A 2 19.93 -47.08 -56.69
CA LYS A 2 20.10 -46.56 -55.32
C LYS A 2 19.80 -45.05 -55.27
N ARG A 3 19.23 -44.54 -54.17
CA ARG A 3 19.30 -43.15 -53.64
C ARG A 3 18.65 -43.17 -52.24
N THR A 4 19.38 -43.48 -51.17
CA THR A 4 20.27 -42.61 -50.35
C THR A 4 19.50 -41.52 -49.61
N LEU A 5 19.13 -41.82 -48.36
CA LEU A 5 18.67 -40.89 -47.32
C LEU A 5 19.92 -40.24 -46.69
N ALA A 6 20.08 -38.93 -46.84
CA ALA A 6 21.17 -38.19 -46.23
C ALA A 6 20.77 -37.76 -44.81
N ASN A 7 21.46 -38.33 -43.83
CA ASN A 7 21.38 -38.02 -42.41
C ASN A 7 22.30 -36.81 -42.13
N ILE A 8 21.76 -35.69 -41.64
CA ILE A 8 22.55 -34.48 -41.36
C ILE A 8 22.89 -34.43 -39.86
N LYS A 9 24.17 -34.73 -39.64
CA LYS A 9 25.08 -34.54 -38.51
C LYS A 9 24.60 -33.72 -37.29
N SER A 10 24.68 -34.39 -36.14
CA SER A 10 24.95 -33.81 -34.82
C SER A 10 26.31 -33.11 -34.81
N ALA A 11 26.37 -31.89 -34.28
CA ALA A 11 27.58 -31.18 -33.93
C ALA A 11 27.71 -31.14 -32.40
N GLN A 12 28.63 -31.96 -31.91
CA GLN A 12 29.07 -32.02 -30.52
C GLN A 12 30.22 -31.01 -30.36
N SER A 13 30.04 -30.00 -29.50
CA SER A 13 31.14 -29.13 -29.05
C SER A 13 31.26 -29.22 -27.53
N GLN A 14 32.45 -29.60 -27.10
CA GLN A 14 32.87 -29.82 -25.73
C GLN A 14 32.98 -28.50 -24.96
N ALA A 15 32.49 -28.50 -23.72
CA ALA A 15 33.08 -27.70 -22.66
C ALA A 15 33.20 -28.60 -21.42
N LYS A 16 34.41 -29.12 -21.21
CA LYS A 16 34.84 -29.85 -20.03
C LYS A 16 35.58 -28.84 -19.17
N CYS A 17 35.09 -28.51 -17.97
CA CYS A 17 35.91 -27.99 -16.87
C CYS A 17 35.20 -28.08 -15.51
N ALA A 18 35.83 -28.85 -14.62
CA ALA A 18 35.81 -28.83 -13.15
C ALA A 18 34.48 -28.96 -12.39
N LEU A 19 34.24 -30.16 -11.86
CA LEU A 19 33.62 -30.34 -10.55
C LEU A 19 34.40 -29.52 -9.52
N LEU A 20 33.78 -28.47 -8.99
CA LEU A 20 34.12 -27.94 -7.68
C LEU A 20 33.00 -28.35 -6.72
N HIS A 21 33.33 -29.29 -5.83
CA HIS A 21 32.59 -29.52 -4.60
C HIS A 21 32.69 -28.26 -3.75
N SER A 22 31.71 -27.38 -3.89
CA SER A 22 31.49 -26.29 -2.95
C SER A 22 30.04 -26.40 -2.52
N THR A 23 29.79 -27.23 -1.50
CA THR A 23 28.62 -27.06 -0.65
C THR A 23 28.69 -25.64 -0.09
N PRO A 24 27.78 -24.72 -0.44
CA PRO A 24 27.74 -23.43 0.21
C PRO A 24 27.15 -23.65 1.60
N SER A 25 27.99 -23.91 2.59
CA SER A 25 27.60 -23.74 3.99
C SER A 25 27.59 -22.24 4.25
N ILE A 26 26.42 -21.66 4.51
CA ILE A 26 26.29 -20.28 4.99
C ILE A 26 26.38 -20.34 6.52
N PRO A 27 27.46 -19.82 7.15
CA PRO A 27 27.49 -19.61 8.58
C PRO A 27 26.96 -18.22 8.90
N GLY A 28 25.99 -18.17 9.81
CA GLY A 28 25.41 -16.94 10.32
C GLY A 28 23.90 -16.97 10.20
N ASP A 29 23.27 -17.41 11.27
CA ASP A 29 21.92 -16.98 11.62
C ASP A 29 22.07 -15.54 12.15
N PRO A 30 21.84 -14.48 11.35
CA PRO A 30 21.36 -13.29 11.99
C PRO A 30 19.96 -13.66 12.45
N GLU A 31 19.59 -13.31 13.68
CA GLU A 31 18.20 -13.25 14.11
C GLU A 31 17.39 -12.41 13.09
N LYS A 32 17.03 -13.01 11.97
CA LYS A 32 16.07 -12.50 11.03
C LYS A 32 14.80 -12.79 11.77
N SER A 33 14.29 -11.76 12.43
CA SER A 33 12.87 -11.60 12.62
C SER A 33 12.18 -12.19 11.39
N ASN A 34 11.67 -13.42 11.52
CA ASN A 34 10.94 -14.17 10.49
C ASN A 34 9.56 -13.55 10.30
N SER A 35 9.51 -12.23 10.29
CA SER A 35 8.31 -11.47 10.02
C SER A 35 8.15 -11.45 8.52
N ASN A 36 7.05 -12.05 8.07
CA ASN A 36 6.66 -12.00 6.67
C ASN A 36 6.53 -10.53 6.23
N PRO A 37 7.04 -10.16 5.05
CA PRO A 37 6.94 -8.79 4.56
C PRO A 37 5.48 -8.41 4.38
N LYS A 38 5.11 -7.20 4.83
CA LYS A 38 3.74 -6.70 4.75
C LYS A 38 3.71 -5.32 4.11
N VAL A 39 2.62 -5.06 3.40
CA VAL A 39 2.30 -3.77 2.80
C VAL A 39 0.85 -3.43 3.14
N LEU A 40 0.62 -2.24 3.68
CA LEU A 40 -0.70 -1.68 3.92
C LEU A 40 -0.89 -0.40 3.12
N ILE A 41 -2.00 -0.27 2.42
CA ILE A 41 -2.41 1.00 1.82
C ILE A 41 -3.20 1.80 2.86
N LYS A 42 -2.81 3.05 3.08
CA LYS A 42 -3.51 4.04 3.91
C LYS A 42 -3.96 5.22 3.06
N GLY A 43 -4.97 5.93 3.52
CA GLY A 43 -5.47 7.13 2.88
C GLY A 43 -6.99 7.20 2.82
N ASP A 44 -7.49 7.89 1.80
CA ASP A 44 -8.91 8.17 1.60
C ASP A 44 -9.68 6.95 1.05
N ILE A 45 -9.87 5.93 1.87
CA ILE A 45 -10.57 4.68 1.47
C ILE A 45 -12.08 4.90 1.37
N ARG A 46 -12.64 5.84 2.15
CA ARG A 46 -14.06 6.21 2.09
C ARG A 46 -14.19 7.72 1.94
N LEU A 47 -14.77 8.13 0.82
CA LEU A 47 -15.00 9.52 0.46
C LEU A 47 -16.50 9.76 0.38
N ARG A 48 -16.93 10.95 0.83
CA ARG A 48 -18.31 11.41 0.70
C ARG A 48 -18.30 12.74 -0.01
N VAL A 49 -19.03 12.84 -1.11
CA VAL A 49 -19.08 14.05 -1.95
C VAL A 49 -20.52 14.39 -2.26
N THR A 50 -20.80 15.67 -2.48
CA THR A 50 -22.14 16.08 -2.89
C THR A 50 -22.34 15.83 -4.39
N GLU A 51 -23.60 15.70 -4.80
CA GLU A 51 -23.97 15.51 -6.20
C GLU A 51 -23.48 16.67 -7.08
N SER A 52 -23.60 17.92 -6.62
CA SER A 52 -23.05 19.07 -7.36
C SER A 52 -21.53 19.03 -7.49
N TYR A 53 -20.81 18.49 -6.50
CA TYR A 53 -19.36 18.28 -6.61
C TYR A 53 -19.07 17.20 -7.67
N ALA A 54 -19.72 16.05 -7.56
CA ALA A 54 -19.53 14.89 -8.42
C ALA A 54 -19.82 15.20 -9.89
N GLY A 55 -20.82 16.04 -10.16
CA GLY A 55 -21.17 16.47 -11.52
C GLY A 55 -20.16 17.43 -12.17
N ARG A 56 -19.29 18.08 -11.39
CA ARG A 56 -18.40 19.15 -11.89
C ARG A 56 -16.96 18.71 -12.11
N ARG A 57 -16.45 17.78 -11.29
CA ARG A 57 -15.04 17.40 -11.30
C ARG A 57 -14.81 15.99 -10.75
N PRO A 58 -13.69 15.34 -11.14
CA PRO A 58 -13.24 14.12 -10.50
C PRO A 58 -13.01 14.33 -8.99
N VAL A 59 -13.27 13.29 -8.22
CA VAL A 59 -12.97 13.26 -6.78
C VAL A 59 -11.54 12.80 -6.60
N ARG A 60 -10.76 13.53 -5.79
CA ARG A 60 -9.36 13.18 -5.52
C ARG A 60 -9.25 12.52 -4.15
N GLY A 61 -8.47 11.45 -4.08
CA GLY A 61 -8.06 10.80 -2.83
C GLY A 61 -6.54 10.66 -2.77
N GLY A 62 -5.97 10.87 -1.59
CA GLY A 62 -4.56 10.66 -1.31
C GLY A 62 -4.31 9.28 -0.69
N TYR A 63 -3.25 8.60 -1.15
CA TYR A 63 -2.88 7.26 -0.71
C TYR A 63 -1.39 7.14 -0.46
N THR A 64 -1.02 6.34 0.53
CA THR A 64 0.37 5.99 0.83
C THR A 64 0.46 4.53 1.20
N ILE A 65 1.63 3.92 1.02
CA ILE A 65 1.91 2.62 1.61
C ILE A 65 2.55 2.76 2.99
N GLU A 66 2.40 1.73 3.82
CA GLU A 66 3.26 1.42 4.95
C GLU A 66 3.79 0.01 4.79
N THR A 67 5.05 -0.22 5.16
CA THR A 67 5.70 -1.51 4.98
C THR A 67 6.34 -2.01 6.26
N GLU A 68 6.18 -3.30 6.54
CA GLU A 68 6.86 -4.01 7.63
C GLU A 68 7.80 -5.05 7.01
N SER A 69 9.01 -5.17 7.55
CA SER A 69 9.98 -6.21 7.15
C SER A 69 10.36 -6.23 5.67
N MET A 70 10.38 -5.05 5.05
CA MET A 70 10.84 -4.84 3.67
C MET A 70 12.06 -3.92 3.65
N GLN A 71 13.08 -4.27 2.84
CA GLN A 71 14.32 -3.51 2.76
C GLN A 71 14.24 -2.39 1.71
N LYS A 72 14.60 -1.18 2.12
CA LYS A 72 14.74 -0.03 1.22
C LYS A 72 15.95 -0.21 0.27
N PRO A 73 15.95 0.44 -0.92
CA PRO A 73 14.87 1.24 -1.48
C PRO A 73 13.70 0.37 -1.95
N LEU A 74 12.48 0.89 -1.84
CA LEU A 74 11.28 0.21 -2.31
C LEU A 74 10.95 0.65 -3.74
N HIS A 75 10.61 -0.31 -4.59
CA HIS A 75 10.03 -0.06 -5.90
C HIS A 75 8.52 -0.31 -5.83
N VAL A 76 7.72 0.74 -6.04
CA VAL A 76 6.26 0.71 -5.87
C VAL A 76 5.58 0.87 -7.22
N ILE A 77 4.56 0.08 -7.52
CA ILE A 77 3.70 0.27 -8.69
C ILE A 77 2.27 0.41 -8.19
N TRP A 78 1.66 1.56 -8.49
CA TRP A 78 0.26 1.83 -8.17
C TRP A 78 -0.62 1.47 -9.37
N MET A 79 -1.74 0.82 -9.10
CA MET A 79 -2.70 0.40 -10.12
C MET A 79 -4.14 0.66 -9.67
N ILE A 80 -5.00 1.04 -10.61
CA ILE A 80 -6.46 1.08 -10.42
C ILE A 80 -7.13 0.12 -11.40
N GLU A 81 -7.89 -0.85 -10.88
CA GLU A 81 -8.59 -1.84 -11.72
C GLU A 81 -7.66 -2.52 -12.76
N GLY A 82 -6.38 -2.75 -12.39
CA GLY A 82 -5.35 -3.34 -13.26
C GLY A 82 -4.59 -2.34 -14.15
N ASN A 83 -5.03 -1.09 -14.25
CA ASN A 83 -4.35 -0.04 -15.02
C ASN A 83 -3.25 0.61 -14.16
N VAL A 84 -2.02 0.62 -14.67
CA VAL A 84 -0.88 1.25 -14.00
C VAL A 84 -1.06 2.76 -13.98
N LEU A 85 -0.95 3.35 -12.78
CA LEU A 85 -1.05 4.79 -12.57
C LEU A 85 0.32 5.45 -12.49
N ASN A 86 1.22 4.88 -11.69
CA ASN A 86 2.53 5.47 -11.46
C ASN A 86 3.53 4.42 -10.93
N HIS A 87 4.81 4.71 -11.12
CA HIS A 87 5.94 3.92 -10.64
C HIS A 87 6.76 4.69 -9.61
N THR A 88 7.33 3.95 -8.67
CA THR A 88 8.39 4.36 -7.74
C THR A 88 8.03 5.51 -6.79
N VAL A 89 6.74 5.77 -6.57
CA VAL A 89 6.25 6.73 -5.56
C VAL A 89 5.64 6.01 -4.37
N HIS A 90 6.04 6.41 -3.16
CA HIS A 90 5.50 5.88 -1.90
C HIS A 90 4.07 6.34 -1.61
N SER A 91 3.69 7.49 -2.20
CA SER A 91 2.37 8.09 -2.06
C SER A 91 1.88 8.58 -3.42
N ILE A 92 0.56 8.56 -3.62
CA ILE A 92 -0.09 8.94 -4.87
C ILE A 92 -1.39 9.69 -4.58
N GLU A 93 -1.73 10.65 -5.43
CA GLU A 93 -3.07 11.21 -5.52
C GLU A 93 -3.79 10.56 -6.71
N VAL A 94 -4.99 10.02 -6.48
CA VAL A 94 -5.79 9.37 -7.52
C VAL A 94 -7.06 10.17 -7.75
N ALA A 95 -7.35 10.48 -9.01
CA ALA A 95 -8.59 11.14 -9.42
C ALA A 95 -9.59 10.09 -9.93
N PHE A 96 -10.77 10.06 -9.32
CA PHE A 96 -11.87 9.16 -9.67
C PHE A 96 -12.96 9.94 -10.40
N ASP A 97 -13.29 9.52 -11.61
CA ASP A 97 -14.45 10.04 -12.31
C ASP A 97 -15.73 9.46 -11.71
N VAL A 98 -16.56 10.36 -11.19
CA VAL A 98 -17.84 10.04 -10.54
C VAL A 98 -19.01 10.70 -11.27
N ARG A 99 -18.76 11.29 -12.45
CA ARG A 99 -19.82 11.91 -13.25
C ARG A 99 -20.84 10.85 -13.66
N GLY A 100 -22.12 11.17 -13.49
CA GLY A 100 -23.22 10.25 -13.78
C GLY A 100 -23.60 9.31 -12.63
N ILE A 101 -22.88 9.35 -11.50
CA ILE A 101 -23.30 8.67 -10.27
C ILE A 101 -24.28 9.57 -9.52
N SER A 102 -25.45 9.04 -9.21
CA SER A 102 -26.56 9.80 -8.59
C SER A 102 -26.43 9.85 -7.07
N ALA A 103 -27.05 10.85 -6.44
CA ALA A 103 -27.15 10.89 -4.99
C ALA A 103 -27.79 9.62 -4.40
N GLY A 104 -27.15 9.04 -3.38
CA GLY A 104 -27.53 7.77 -2.76
C GLY A 104 -26.77 6.56 -3.32
N GLU A 105 -26.02 6.73 -4.41
CA GLU A 105 -25.20 5.67 -4.99
C GLU A 105 -23.74 5.70 -4.48
N THR A 106 -23.06 4.58 -4.62
CA THR A 106 -21.64 4.43 -4.27
C THR A 106 -20.84 3.95 -5.46
N LEU A 107 -19.80 4.70 -5.83
CA LEU A 107 -18.76 4.19 -6.72
C LEU A 107 -17.73 3.42 -5.90
N THR A 108 -17.40 2.20 -6.32
CA THR A 108 -16.33 1.40 -5.70
C THR A 108 -15.23 1.11 -6.72
N ARG A 109 -13.97 1.37 -6.36
CA ARG A 109 -12.79 1.13 -7.19
C ARG A 109 -11.74 0.32 -6.43
N LEU A 110 -11.08 -0.61 -7.11
CA LEU A 110 -9.96 -1.37 -6.55
C LEU A 110 -8.65 -0.63 -6.78
N LEU A 111 -8.01 -0.19 -5.70
CA LEU A 111 -6.67 0.39 -5.70
C LEU A 111 -5.67 -0.66 -5.22
N THR A 112 -4.60 -0.88 -5.98
CA THR A 112 -3.56 -1.86 -5.68
C THR A 112 -2.19 -1.20 -5.67
N ALA A 113 -1.38 -1.59 -4.70
CA ALA A 113 0.05 -1.31 -4.65
C ALA A 113 0.82 -2.63 -4.74
N GLN A 114 1.66 -2.75 -5.75
CA GLN A 114 2.68 -3.79 -5.80
C GLN A 114 4.00 -3.17 -5.32
N VAL A 115 4.61 -3.77 -4.30
CA VAL A 115 5.84 -3.28 -3.71
C VAL A 115 6.91 -4.35 -3.83
N THR A 116 8.06 -3.96 -4.35
CA THR A 116 9.24 -4.82 -4.43
C THR A 116 10.37 -4.20 -3.61
N ASP A 117 11.00 -4.97 -2.74
CA ASP A 117 12.10 -4.48 -1.90
C ASP A 117 13.47 -4.59 -2.61
N ARG A 118 14.53 -4.07 -1.97
CA ARG A 118 15.91 -4.06 -2.50
C ARG A 118 16.03 -3.47 -3.91
N GLY A 119 15.35 -2.37 -4.18
CA GLY A 119 15.40 -1.68 -5.46
C GLY A 119 14.82 -2.48 -6.63
N GLY A 120 13.85 -3.37 -6.36
CA GLY A 120 13.17 -4.16 -7.39
C GLY A 120 13.73 -5.58 -7.59
N GLN A 121 14.69 -6.00 -6.77
CA GLN A 121 15.35 -7.31 -6.89
C GLN A 121 14.95 -8.31 -5.79
N GLY A 122 14.18 -7.86 -4.80
CA GLY A 122 13.78 -8.70 -3.68
C GLY A 122 12.35 -9.23 -3.78
N CYS A 123 11.71 -9.42 -2.63
CA CYS A 123 10.37 -9.96 -2.53
C CYS A 123 9.33 -8.98 -3.09
N ILE A 124 8.30 -9.53 -3.73
CA ILE A 124 7.16 -8.77 -4.24
C ILE A 124 5.97 -9.02 -3.31
N VAL A 125 5.38 -7.95 -2.81
CA VAL A 125 4.17 -7.98 -1.98
C VAL A 125 3.10 -7.13 -2.65
N HIS A 126 1.89 -7.68 -2.74
CA HIS A 126 0.71 -6.97 -3.25
C HIS A 126 -0.20 -6.60 -2.08
N SER A 127 -0.73 -5.38 -2.13
CA SER A 127 -1.76 -4.91 -1.21
C SER A 127 -2.87 -4.23 -2.02
N SER A 128 -4.12 -4.49 -1.67
CA SER A 128 -5.28 -3.96 -2.38
C SER A 128 -6.34 -3.48 -1.40
N VAL A 129 -6.99 -2.36 -1.73
CA VAL A 129 -8.11 -1.80 -0.97
C VAL A 129 -9.23 -1.38 -1.91
N PHE A 130 -10.48 -1.48 -1.45
CA PHE A 130 -11.62 -0.93 -2.14
C PHE A 130 -11.85 0.52 -1.68
N VAL A 131 -11.66 1.47 -2.60
CA VAL A 131 -12.02 2.87 -2.39
C VAL A 131 -13.50 3.04 -2.68
N GLN A 132 -14.25 3.58 -1.73
CA GLN A 132 -15.69 3.82 -1.84
C GLN A 132 -15.96 5.32 -1.86
N ILE A 133 -16.69 5.79 -2.85
CA ILE A 133 -17.09 7.19 -2.99
C ILE A 133 -18.62 7.25 -2.96
N PHE A 134 -19.16 7.77 -1.86
CA PHE A 134 -20.59 7.94 -1.65
C PHE A 134 -21.04 9.32 -2.12
N VAL A 135 -21.96 9.36 -3.08
CA VAL A 135 -22.56 10.61 -3.56
C VAL A 135 -23.78 10.92 -2.72
N VAL A 136 -23.84 12.12 -2.14
CA VAL A 136 -24.97 12.58 -1.35
C VAL A 136 -25.63 13.80 -1.95
N ARG A 137 -26.90 14.00 -1.61
CA ARG A 137 -27.60 15.23 -1.96
C ARG A 137 -26.91 16.44 -1.34
N ASP A 138 -26.98 17.57 -2.03
CA ASP A 138 -26.34 18.82 -1.59
C ASP A 138 -26.91 19.37 -0.27
N ASP A 139 -28.14 18.97 0.09
CA ASP A 139 -28.86 19.40 1.28
C ASP A 139 -28.52 18.58 2.54
N LEU A 140 -27.74 17.51 2.42
CA LEU A 140 -27.33 16.71 3.57
C LEU A 140 -26.09 17.33 4.24
N PRO A 141 -26.14 17.62 5.56
CA PRO A 141 -24.98 18.14 6.26
C PRO A 141 -23.81 17.15 6.16
N TYR A 142 -22.63 17.67 5.83
CA TYR A 142 -21.39 16.92 5.87
C TYR A 142 -21.07 16.60 7.33
N GLU A 143 -21.45 15.41 7.79
CA GLU A 143 -20.96 14.88 9.06
C GLU A 143 -19.47 14.60 8.92
N ARG A 144 -18.66 15.57 9.35
CA ARG A 144 -17.24 15.37 9.52
C ARG A 144 -17.04 14.33 10.62
N THR A 145 -16.57 13.14 10.26
CA THR A 145 -16.15 12.11 11.22
C THR A 145 -14.84 12.58 11.84
N GLU A 146 -14.91 13.46 12.83
CA GLU A 146 -13.77 13.75 13.71
C GLU A 146 -13.45 12.47 14.51
N PRO A 147 -12.18 12.07 14.63
CA PRO A 147 -11.82 10.96 15.51
C PRO A 147 -12.21 11.32 16.94
N LEU A 148 -13.05 10.49 17.57
CA LEU A 148 -13.29 10.50 19.01
C LEU A 148 -11.99 10.15 19.74
N HIS A 149 -11.09 11.11 19.93
CA HIS A 149 -9.96 11.01 20.85
C HIS A 149 -9.49 12.41 21.28
N SER A 150 -10.31 13.12 22.06
CA SER A 150 -9.79 14.24 22.87
C SER A 150 -10.64 14.57 24.10
N SER A 151 -11.24 13.55 24.75
CA SER A 151 -11.93 13.76 26.05
C SER A 151 -11.19 13.13 27.23
N GLN A 152 -10.08 12.41 27.01
CA GLN A 152 -9.37 11.74 28.11
C GLN A 152 -8.26 12.60 28.74
N VAL A 153 -7.71 13.60 28.04
CA VAL A 153 -6.58 14.41 28.55
C VAL A 153 -7.04 15.58 29.44
N ALA A 154 -8.30 16.03 29.33
CA ALA A 154 -8.82 17.15 30.12
C ALA A 154 -9.27 16.78 31.54
N LEU A 155 -9.39 15.49 31.88
CA LEU A 155 -9.78 15.05 33.22
C LEU A 155 -8.57 14.82 34.15
N ASP A 156 -7.39 14.45 33.62
CA ASP A 156 -6.19 14.24 34.43
C ASP A 156 -5.52 15.55 34.88
N GLU A 157 -5.59 16.63 34.09
CA GLU A 157 -5.03 17.93 34.51
C GLU A 157 -5.82 18.58 35.67
N ARG A 158 -7.12 18.27 35.80
CA ARG A 158 -7.95 18.77 36.91
C ARG A 158 -7.72 18.03 38.21
N ILE A 159 -7.27 16.78 38.16
CA ILE A 159 -6.94 16.00 39.35
C ILE A 159 -5.54 16.38 39.85
N SER A 160 -4.57 16.58 38.94
CA SER A 160 -3.22 17.01 39.31
C SER A 160 -3.19 18.42 39.94
N ARG A 161 -3.93 19.40 39.41
CA ARG A 161 -3.96 20.77 40.00
C ARG A 161 -4.69 20.85 41.35
N LYS A 162 -5.58 19.91 41.67
CA LYS A 162 -6.24 19.86 42.99
C LYS A 162 -5.37 19.23 44.08
N GLU A 163 -4.41 18.37 43.72
CA GLU A 163 -3.46 17.82 44.69
C GLU A 163 -2.32 18.80 45.02
N THR A 164 -1.85 19.60 44.05
CA THR A 164 -0.77 20.56 44.32
C THR A 164 -1.21 21.71 45.25
N LEU A 165 -2.48 22.13 45.20
CA LEU A 165 -2.98 23.22 46.05
C LEU A 165 -3.28 22.80 47.50
N LYS A 166 -3.39 21.50 47.80
CA LYS A 166 -3.55 21.03 49.19
C LYS A 166 -2.23 20.97 49.96
N ASN A 167 -1.10 20.83 49.26
CA ASN A 167 0.22 20.70 49.90
C ASN A 167 0.94 22.03 50.16
N CYS A 168 0.35 23.18 49.77
CA CYS A 168 0.91 24.51 50.07
C CYS A 168 0.18 25.25 51.21
N LEU A 169 -0.75 24.59 51.92
CA LEU A 169 -1.54 25.23 52.98
C LEU A 169 -1.38 24.54 54.36
N LEU A 170 -0.33 23.72 54.50
CA LEU A 170 0.08 23.10 55.76
C LEU A 170 1.61 23.19 55.89
N GLU A 171 2.14 24.42 55.95
CA GLU A 171 3.34 24.76 56.72
C GLU A 171 3.09 26.07 57.48
#